data_AF-A0A8T3VLL1-F1
#
_entry.id   AF-A0A8T3VLL1-F1
#
_cell.length_a   1.000
_cell.length_b   1.000
_cell.length_c   1.000
_cell.angle_alpha   90.00
_cell.angle_beta   90.00
_cell.angle_gamma   90.00
#
_symmetry.space_group_name_H-M   'P 1'
#
loop_
_entity.id
_entity.type
_entity.pdbx_description
1 polymer ?
#
loop_
_entity_poly.entity_id
_entity_poly.type
_entity_poly.pdbx_seq_one_letter_code
_entity_poly.pdbx_strand_id
1 'polypeptide(L)' 'MAVIGTTIFSHILPVLFGFFGLLLIISGILDENNPKLGLGIVLFAVGCAFPYVVLNALI' A
#
# COMPACT_ATOMS: atom_id res chain seq x y z
N MET A 1 15.88 -9.13 17.84
CA MET A 1 14.98 -8.02 17.46
C MET A 1 14.71 -8.01 15.94
N ALA A 2 14.43 -9.17 15.32
CA ALA A 2 14.16 -9.26 13.87
C ALA A 2 12.68 -9.56 13.56
N VAL A 3 12.03 -10.33 14.44
CA VAL A 3 10.63 -10.76 14.28
C VAL A 3 9.66 -9.57 14.30
N ILE A 4 9.87 -8.58 15.17
CA ILE A 4 8.96 -7.41 15.26
C ILE A 4 9.02 -6.56 13.99
N GLY A 5 10.22 -6.37 13.42
CA GLY A 5 10.38 -5.62 12.17
C GLY A 5 9.70 -6.31 11.01
N THR A 6 9.92 -7.63 10.85
CA THR A 6 9.31 -8.37 9.75
C THR A 6 7.79 -8.39 9.82
N THR A 7 7.16 -8.54 11.00
CA THR A 7 5.68 -8.53 11.10
C THR A 7 5.08 -7.17 10.75
N ILE A 8 5.71 -6.07 11.16
CA ILE A 8 5.22 -4.72 10.86
C ILE A 8 5.27 -4.45 9.35
N PHE A 9 6.39 -4.77 8.71
CA PHE A 9 6.58 -4.51 7.28
C PHE A 9 5.85 -5.49 6.37
N SER A 10 5.63 -6.75 6.78
CA SER A 10 4.98 -7.77 5.94
C SER A 10 3.47 -7.88 6.13
N HIS A 11 2.93 -7.53 7.31
CA HIS A 11 1.51 -7.75 7.62
C HIS A 11 0.76 -6.45 7.99
N ILE A 12 1.37 -5.51 8.72
CA ILE A 12 0.64 -4.32 9.21
C ILE A 12 0.64 -3.21 8.16
N LEU A 13 1.82 -2.78 7.69
CA LEU A 13 1.93 -1.74 6.67
C LEU A 13 1.18 -2.11 5.38
N PRO A 14 1.36 -3.30 4.78
CA PRO A 14 0.76 -3.61 3.49
C PRO A 14 -0.77 -3.62 3.54
N VAL A 15 -1.35 -4.10 4.65
CA VAL A 15 -2.80 -4.09 4.86
C VAL A 15 -3.32 -2.66 4.99
N LEU A 16 -2.62 -1.79 5.72
CA LEU A 16 -2.97 -0.37 5.86
C LEU A 16 -2.89 0.37 4.53
N PHE A 17 -1.80 0.22 3.79
CA PHE A 17 -1.64 0.83 2.46
C PHE A 17 -2.63 0.27 1.44
N GLY A 18 -2.90 -1.03 1.47
CA GLY A 18 -3.92 -1.67 0.65
C GLY A 18 -5.31 -1.12 0.94
N PHE A 19 -5.67 -0.99 2.23
CA PHE A 19 -6.96 -0.45 2.66
C PHE A 19 -7.13 1.02 2.24
N PHE A 20 -6.16 1.88 2.50
CA PHE A 20 -6.21 3.28 2.09
C PHE A 20 -6.16 3.47 0.57
N GLY A 21 -5.36 2.67 -0.14
CA GLY A 21 -5.30 2.68 -1.60
C GLY A 21 -6.65 2.29 -2.21
N LEU A 22 -7.29 1.23 -1.70
CA LEU A 22 -8.61 0.79 -2.16
C LEU A 22 -9.69 1.84 -1.88
N LEU A 23 -9.68 2.47 -0.69
CA LEU A 23 -10.59 3.56 -0.36
C LEU A 23 -10.43 4.76 -1.31
N LEU A 24 -9.19 5.13 -1.64
CA LEU A 24 -8.90 6.19 -2.61
C LEU A 24 -9.36 5.84 -4.03
N ILE A 25 -9.21 4.58 -4.44
CA ILE A 25 -9.71 4.10 -5.74
C ILE A 25 -11.24 4.21 -5.77
N ILE A 26 -11.92 3.69 -4.75
CA ILE A 26 -13.40 3.74 -4.67
C ILE A 26 -13.88 5.19 -4.61
N SER A 27 -13.25 6.04 -3.81
CA SER A 27 -13.59 7.47 -3.72
C SER A 27 -13.31 8.21 -5.02
N GLY A 28 -12.23 7.87 -5.74
CA GLY A 28 -11.90 8.44 -7.04
C GLY A 28 -12.88 8.03 -8.14
N ILE A 29 -13.36 6.78 -8.12
CA ILE A 29 -14.43 6.29 -9.01
C ILE A 29 -15.74 7.02 -8.72
N LEU A 30 -16.09 7.16 -7.44
CA LEU A 30 -17.35 7.79 -7.01
C LEU A 30 -17.41 9.28 -7.35
N ASP A 31 -16.30 9.99 -7.25
CA ASP A 31 -16.19 11.43 -7.57
C ASP A 31 -15.97 11.71 -9.08
N GLU A 32 -15.95 10.69 -9.96
CA GLU A 32 -15.48 10.79 -11.37
C GLU A 32 -14.12 11.51 -11.51
N ASN A 33 -13.31 11.46 -10.46
CA ASN A 33 -12.10 12.25 -10.31
C ASN A 33 -10.89 11.41 -10.70
N ASN A 34 -10.62 11.37 -12.01
CA ASN A 34 -9.49 10.66 -12.61
C ASN A 34 -8.13 10.87 -11.90
N PRO A 35 -7.75 12.09 -11.45
CA PRO A 35 -6.50 12.26 -10.72
C PRO A 35 -6.49 11.59 -9.33
N LYS A 36 -7.60 11.63 -8.58
CA LYS A 36 -7.69 10.92 -7.29
C LYS A 36 -7.67 9.41 -7.47
N LEU A 37 -8.32 8.92 -8.52
CA LEU A 37 -8.35 7.50 -8.90
C LEU A 37 -6.95 7.00 -9.26
N GLY A 38 -6.22 7.76 -10.09
CA GLY A 38 -4.83 7.47 -10.44
C GLY A 38 -3.90 7.48 -9.23
N LEU A 39 -4.04 8.45 -8.33
CA LEU A 39 -3.30 8.47 -7.06
C LEU A 39 -3.59 7.24 -6.22
N GLY A 40 -4.85 6.81 -6.10
CA GLY A 40 -5.23 5.59 -5.38
C GLY A 40 -4.58 4.32 -5.94
N ILE A 41 -4.56 4.18 -7.27
CA ILE A 41 -3.92 3.03 -7.96
C ILE A 41 -2.41 3.03 -7.70
N VAL A 42 -1.74 4.19 -7.83
CA VAL A 42 -0.30 4.30 -7.56
C VAL A 42 0.00 4.00 -6.09
N LEU A 43 -0.80 4.53 -5.16
CA LEU A 43 -0.63 4.29 -3.73
C LEU A 43 -0.82 2.81 -3.38
N PHE A 44 -1.78 2.15 -4.01
CA PHE A 44 -2.04 0.72 -3.85
C PHE A 44 -0.88 -0.13 -4.41
N ALA A 45 -0.43 0.17 -5.62
CA ALA A 45 0.68 -0.53 -6.25
C ALA A 45 1.98 -0.40 -5.45
N VAL A 46 2.30 0.81 -4.98
CA VAL A 46 3.46 1.04 -4.10
C VAL A 46 3.27 0.34 -2.77
N GLY A 47 2.10 0.41 -2.16
CA GLY A 47 1.77 -0.29 -0.90
C GLY A 47 1.97 -1.80 -0.98
N CYS A 48 1.65 -2.41 -2.12
CA CYS A 48 1.89 -3.83 -2.38
C CYS A 48 3.36 -4.15 -2.68
N ALA A 49 4.08 -3.28 -3.40
CA ALA A 49 5.49 -3.51 -3.74
C ALA A 49 6.45 -3.22 -2.58
N PHE A 50 6.12 -2.25 -1.72
CA PHE A 50 6.91 -1.81 -0.58
C PHE A 50 7.37 -2.94 0.35
N PRO A 51 6.52 -3.88 0.81
CA PRO A 51 6.96 -5.00 1.63
C PRO A 51 8.03 -5.87 0.95
N TYR A 52 7.91 -6.10 -0.36
CA TYR A 52 8.89 -6.92 -1.09
C TYR A 52 10.24 -6.21 -1.26
N VAL A 53 10.23 -4.90 -1.51
CA VAL A 53 11.46 -4.10 -1.63
C VAL A 53 12.19 -4.03 -0.29
N VAL A 54 11.46 -3.78 0.81
CA VAL A 54 12.06 -3.70 2.15
C VAL A 54 12.56 -5.06 2.61
N LEU A 55 11.81 -6.14 2.35
CA LEU A 55 12.23 -7.49 2.75
C LEU A 55 13.47 -7.95 1.97
N ASN A 56 13.59 -7.57 0.69
CA ASN A 56 14.77 -7.87 -0.12
C ASN A 56 16.01 -7.07 0.32
N ALA A 57 15.85 -5.82 0.76
CA ALA A 57 16.96 -5.00 1.26
C ALA A 57 17.47 -5.42 2.66
N LEU A 58 16.68 -6.20 3.40
CA LEU A 58 17.02 -6.69 4.75
C LEU A 58 17.61 -8.12 4.76
N ILE A 59 17.52 -8.85 3.64
CA ILE A 59 18.10 -10.19 3.41
C ILE A 59 19.47 -10.04 2.76
#